data_AF-I7FZA1-F1
#
_entry.id   AF-I7FZA1-F1
#
_cell.length_a   1.000
_cell.length_b   1.000
_cell.length_c   1.000
_cell.angle_alpha   90.00
_cell.angle_beta   90.00
_cell.angle_gamma   90.00
#
_symmetry.space_group_name_H-M   'P 1'
#
loop_
_entity.id
_entity.type
_entity.pdbx_description
1 polymer ?
#
loop_
_entity_poly.entity_id
_entity_poly.type
_entity_poly.pdbx_seq_one_letter_code
_entity_poly.pdbx_strand_id
1 'polypeptide(L)'
;MPGPSANSLHRHRHRLRHRHHARDRALLHRDRARLPHATPHISSTARTLVGTERAAPSGTERAAKTEHTAKRDNEAMTGSDTTAYSTARTVEDFTRNLQAVNTRIGAALQRAGREPGEVRLLPVSKTVDEDRLRVAAAAGCTMFGENKVQEAMRKWRNLSDLDVEWSVIGHLQTNKAKDVAEFAAEFQALDNPRAAAALDRRLQALGRQLDVYVQVNTSGEESKYGLAPDDVIPFLKTLPAYTALRVRGLMTIAVFSTDPERVRPCFRLLRSLRDQARDLDLIGPGELSMGMSGDYELAIAEGSTCVRVGQAIFGARPTPDSQYWPGN
;
A
#
# COMPACT_ATOMS: atom_id res chain seq x y z
N MET A 1 31.98 1.70 33.37
CA MET A 1 31.03 2.56 32.62
C MET A 1 30.31 1.67 31.61
N PRO A 2 29.04 1.32 31.79
CA PRO A 2 28.32 0.53 30.78
C PRO A 2 27.98 1.45 29.60
N GLY A 3 28.24 0.97 28.37
CA GLY A 3 27.89 1.67 27.13
C GLY A 3 26.38 1.79 26.92
N PRO A 4 25.91 2.70 26.05
CA PRO A 4 24.48 2.95 25.88
C PRO A 4 23.79 1.74 25.26
N SER A 5 22.58 1.43 25.72
CA SER A 5 21.78 0.31 25.20
C SER A 5 21.36 0.54 23.74
N ALA A 6 21.10 -0.55 23.01
CA ALA A 6 20.73 -0.57 21.60
C ALA A 6 19.53 0.35 21.24
N ASN A 7 18.66 0.65 22.21
CA ASN A 7 17.50 1.54 22.04
C ASN A 7 17.91 3.03 21.84
N SER A 8 19.09 3.43 22.35
CA SER A 8 19.64 4.78 22.19
C SER A 8 20.22 5.02 20.78
N LEU A 9 20.85 4.00 20.19
CA LEU A 9 21.47 4.07 18.87
C LEU A 9 20.42 4.15 17.73
N HIS A 10 19.27 3.49 17.90
CA HIS A 10 18.17 3.54 16.92
C HIS A 10 17.51 4.94 16.88
N ARG A 11 17.26 5.55 18.05
CA ARG A 11 16.75 6.93 18.13
C ARG A 11 17.72 7.96 17.55
N HIS A 12 19.03 7.72 17.65
CA HIS A 12 20.04 8.63 17.12
C HIS A 12 20.11 8.59 15.57
N ARG A 13 20.01 7.40 14.97
CA ARG A 13 19.95 7.24 13.50
C ARG A 13 18.68 7.84 12.89
N HIS A 14 17.54 7.75 13.56
CA HIS A 14 16.30 8.40 13.12
C HIS A 14 16.42 9.94 13.16
N ARG A 15 16.97 10.50 14.25
CA ARG A 15 17.16 11.96 14.40
C ARG A 15 18.10 12.59 13.37
N LEU A 16 19.13 11.86 12.93
CA LEU A 16 20.06 12.35 11.89
C LEU A 16 19.40 12.40 10.49
N ARG A 17 18.49 11.49 10.18
CA ARG A 17 17.67 11.54 8.95
C ARG A 17 16.69 12.73 8.94
N HIS A 18 16.03 13.01 10.06
CA HIS A 18 15.10 14.16 10.17
C HIS A 18 15.78 15.52 10.00
N ARG A 19 17.03 15.69 10.44
CA ARG A 19 17.75 16.97 10.31
C ARG A 19 18.12 17.34 8.88
N HIS A 20 18.37 16.36 8.02
CA HIS A 20 18.67 16.62 6.60
C HIS A 20 17.39 16.96 5.81
N HIS A 21 16.28 16.23 6.01
CA HIS A 21 15.01 16.52 5.33
C HIS A 21 14.35 17.83 5.77
N ALA A 22 14.44 18.20 7.05
CA ALA A 22 13.88 19.48 7.52
C ALA A 22 14.58 20.71 6.90
N ARG A 23 15.89 20.60 6.59
CA ARG A 23 16.65 21.68 5.94
C ARG A 23 16.28 21.85 4.47
N ASP A 24 16.07 20.77 3.73
CA ASP A 24 15.68 20.83 2.32
C ASP A 24 14.24 21.38 2.13
N ARG A 25 13.35 21.08 3.09
CA ARG A 25 11.95 21.54 3.08
C ARG A 25 11.82 23.06 3.30
N ALA A 26 12.74 23.68 4.04
CA ALA A 26 12.78 25.12 4.25
C ALA A 26 13.27 25.90 3.01
N LEU A 27 14.11 25.29 2.17
CA LEU A 27 14.65 25.90 0.95
C LEU A 27 13.59 25.93 -0.18
N LEU A 28 12.82 24.85 -0.34
CA LEU A 28 11.75 24.78 -1.36
C LEU A 28 10.61 25.78 -1.14
N HIS A 29 10.40 26.27 0.10
CA HIS A 29 9.34 27.23 0.40
C HIS A 29 9.70 28.69 0.07
N ARG A 30 10.99 29.04 -0.04
CA ARG A 30 11.40 30.43 -0.32
C ARG A 30 11.22 30.86 -1.78
N ASP A 31 11.21 29.92 -2.72
CA ASP A 31 11.16 30.22 -4.16
C ASP A 31 9.75 30.26 -4.78
N ARG A 32 8.69 29.93 -4.03
CA ARG A 32 7.30 29.91 -4.55
C ARG A 32 6.53 31.23 -4.44
N ALA A 33 7.12 32.27 -3.85
CA ALA A 33 6.48 33.58 -3.70
C ALA A 33 6.90 34.54 -4.81
N ARG A 34 6.45 34.29 -6.05
CA ARG A 34 6.31 35.29 -7.14
C ARG A 34 5.81 34.57 -8.40
N LEU A 35 4.55 34.80 -8.78
CA LEU A 35 4.07 35.04 -10.16
C LEU A 35 2.51 35.13 -10.15
N PRO A 36 1.89 36.05 -10.94
CA PRO A 36 0.48 36.42 -10.79
C PRO A 36 -0.51 35.60 -11.63
N HIS A 37 -1.77 35.64 -11.20
CA HIS A 37 -2.97 35.00 -11.77
C HIS A 37 -3.32 35.46 -13.19
N ALA A 38 -3.80 34.52 -14.01
CA ALA A 38 -4.61 34.80 -15.20
C ALA A 38 -5.77 33.79 -15.31
N THR A 39 -7.00 34.29 -15.24
CA THR A 39 -8.26 33.64 -15.66
C THR A 39 -8.40 33.64 -17.18
N PRO A 40 -9.16 32.70 -17.78
CA PRO A 40 -10.43 33.16 -18.38
C PRO A 40 -11.61 32.14 -18.42
N HIS A 41 -12.78 32.78 -18.42
CA HIS A 41 -14.09 32.53 -19.04
C HIS A 41 -14.49 31.19 -19.70
N ILE A 42 -15.69 30.81 -19.25
CA ILE A 42 -16.80 29.98 -19.74
C ILE A 42 -17.16 30.16 -21.23
N SER A 43 -17.54 29.07 -21.91
CA SER A 43 -18.60 29.08 -22.93
C SER A 43 -19.31 27.73 -23.04
N SER A 44 -20.63 27.81 -23.14
CA SER A 44 -21.65 26.76 -23.24
C SER A 44 -21.96 26.44 -24.70
N THR A 45 -22.22 25.17 -25.02
CA THR A 45 -23.24 24.83 -26.03
C THR A 45 -23.70 23.38 -25.86
N ALA A 46 -25.02 23.22 -25.67
CA ALA A 46 -25.74 21.96 -25.65
C ALA A 46 -26.15 21.54 -27.07
N ARG A 47 -26.23 20.22 -27.31
CA ARG A 47 -27.02 19.67 -28.41
C ARG A 47 -27.63 18.32 -28.01
N THR A 48 -28.95 18.32 -27.90
CA THR A 48 -29.85 17.18 -27.74
C THR A 48 -30.00 16.45 -29.07
N LEU A 49 -29.99 15.12 -29.06
CA LEU A 49 -30.57 14.30 -30.13
C LEU A 49 -31.36 13.13 -29.53
N VAL A 50 -32.59 13.03 -30.01
CA VAL A 50 -33.67 12.12 -29.66
C VAL A 50 -33.43 10.78 -30.38
N GLY A 51 -33.62 9.66 -29.68
CA GLY A 51 -33.58 8.31 -30.24
C GLY A 51 -34.87 7.56 -29.90
N THR A 52 -35.59 7.15 -30.95
CA THR A 52 -36.93 6.55 -30.99
C THR A 52 -36.97 5.06 -30.63
N GLU A 53 -38.05 4.64 -29.96
CA GLU A 53 -38.48 3.26 -29.78
C GLU A 53 -38.96 2.59 -31.09
N ARG A 54 -38.78 1.27 -31.21
CA ARG A 54 -39.71 0.32 -31.85
C ARG A 54 -39.39 -1.14 -31.52
N ALA A 55 -40.45 -1.95 -31.49
CA ALA A 55 -40.57 -3.29 -30.92
C ALA A 55 -40.26 -4.47 -31.88
N ALA A 56 -39.90 -5.63 -31.28
CA ALA A 56 -40.28 -7.07 -31.48
C ALA A 56 -40.67 -7.60 -32.89
N PRO A 57 -40.49 -8.92 -33.25
CA PRO A 57 -41.06 -10.07 -32.50
C PRO A 57 -40.41 -11.50 -32.59
N SER A 58 -40.87 -12.36 -31.64
CA SER A 58 -41.29 -13.79 -31.67
C SER A 58 -40.43 -15.00 -32.15
N GLY A 59 -40.47 -16.07 -31.32
CA GLY A 59 -40.56 -17.53 -31.65
C GLY A 59 -39.24 -18.30 -31.77
N THR A 60 -39.01 -19.55 -31.32
CA THR A 60 -39.82 -20.69 -30.81
C THR A 60 -38.88 -21.80 -30.27
N GLU A 61 -39.33 -22.55 -29.24
CA GLU A 61 -39.08 -24.00 -28.92
C GLU A 61 -37.64 -24.57 -28.76
N ARG A 62 -37.33 -25.63 -27.99
CA ARG A 62 -37.89 -26.42 -26.86
C ARG A 62 -36.84 -27.53 -26.60
N ALA A 63 -36.38 -27.78 -25.37
CA ALA A 63 -35.88 -29.10 -24.95
C ALA A 63 -35.69 -29.17 -23.42
N ALA A 64 -36.50 -30.01 -22.79
CA ALA A 64 -36.40 -30.40 -21.38
C ALA A 64 -35.29 -31.44 -21.18
N LYS A 65 -34.62 -31.41 -20.01
CA LYS A 65 -34.00 -32.58 -19.37
C LYS A 65 -33.89 -32.36 -17.86
N THR A 66 -34.83 -33.00 -17.17
CA THR A 66 -34.73 -33.78 -15.94
C THR A 66 -34.10 -33.17 -14.67
N GLU A 67 -34.99 -33.00 -13.69
CA GLU A 67 -34.73 -32.72 -12.28
C GLU A 67 -33.93 -33.84 -11.59
N HIS A 68 -32.98 -33.45 -10.74
CA HIS A 68 -32.60 -34.23 -9.57
C HIS A 68 -32.63 -33.30 -8.35
N THR A 69 -33.70 -33.44 -7.57
CA THR A 69 -33.92 -32.80 -6.28
C THR A 69 -32.91 -33.30 -5.25
N ALA A 70 -32.09 -32.39 -4.74
CA ALA A 70 -31.49 -32.50 -3.41
C ALA A 70 -31.73 -31.18 -2.68
N LYS A 71 -32.87 -31.10 -1.98
CA LYS A 71 -33.12 -30.13 -0.92
C LYS A 71 -32.21 -30.48 0.25
N ARG A 72 -31.22 -29.64 0.57
CA ARG A 72 -30.67 -29.48 1.92
C ARG A 72 -30.26 -28.02 2.13
N ASP A 73 -31.02 -27.37 2.99
CA ASP A 73 -30.62 -26.39 4.00
C ASP A 73 -29.79 -25.19 3.51
N ASN A 74 -30.51 -24.22 2.96
CA ASN A 74 -30.02 -22.87 2.73
C ASN A 74 -30.66 -21.94 3.77
N GLU A 75 -30.16 -21.99 5.01
CA GLU A 75 -30.48 -21.01 6.05
C GLU A 75 -29.20 -20.51 6.73
N ALA A 76 -29.07 -19.18 6.74
CA ALA A 76 -28.23 -18.35 7.60
C ALA A 76 -26.70 -18.45 7.46
N MET A 77 -26.14 -17.69 6.51
CA MET A 77 -24.80 -17.10 6.66
C MET A 77 -24.82 -15.60 6.33
N THR A 78 -25.80 -14.88 6.87
CA THR A 78 -25.79 -13.42 6.97
C THR A 78 -25.13 -13.04 8.29
N GLY A 79 -23.81 -12.97 8.28
CA GLY A 79 -23.02 -12.62 9.47
C GLY A 79 -21.63 -12.16 9.11
N SER A 80 -21.47 -11.33 8.07
CA SER A 80 -20.21 -10.60 7.89
C SER A 80 -20.17 -9.50 8.94
N ASP A 81 -19.36 -9.74 9.97
CA ASP A 81 -19.01 -8.87 11.09
C ASP A 81 -18.66 -7.46 10.60
N THR A 82 -19.68 -6.61 10.50
CA THR A 82 -19.56 -5.17 10.26
C THR A 82 -19.22 -4.43 11.56
N THR A 83 -19.02 -5.17 12.66
CA THR A 83 -18.83 -4.68 14.03
C THR A 83 -17.40 -4.78 14.57
N ALA A 84 -16.47 -5.48 13.89
CA ALA A 84 -15.13 -5.75 14.45
C ALA A 84 -14.21 -4.52 14.63
N TYR A 85 -14.38 -3.46 13.85
CA TYR A 85 -13.44 -2.33 13.83
C TYR A 85 -14.16 -1.00 14.07
N SER A 86 -14.16 -0.54 15.33
CA SER A 86 -14.69 0.77 15.70
C SER A 86 -13.95 1.91 14.98
N THR A 87 -14.68 2.92 14.49
CA THR A 87 -14.09 4.09 13.82
C THR A 87 -13.38 4.98 14.82
N ALA A 88 -12.04 5.04 14.74
CA ALA A 88 -11.23 5.93 15.56
C ALA A 88 -11.44 7.41 15.17
N ARG A 89 -11.71 8.26 16.18
CA ARG A 89 -11.95 9.70 15.98
C ARG A 89 -11.04 10.58 16.83
N THR A 90 -10.59 10.12 18.00
CA THR A 90 -9.73 10.90 18.90
C THR A 90 -8.29 10.37 18.94
N VAL A 91 -7.39 11.14 19.56
CA VAL A 91 -5.99 10.73 19.76
C VAL A 91 -5.93 9.46 20.60
N GLU A 92 -6.79 9.34 21.60
CA GLU A 92 -6.90 8.17 22.48
C GLU A 92 -7.37 6.94 21.72
N ASP A 93 -8.32 7.08 20.78
CA ASP A 93 -8.74 5.98 19.91
C ASP A 93 -7.59 5.46 19.05
N PHE A 94 -6.88 6.36 18.36
CA PHE A 94 -5.75 5.99 17.53
C PHE A 94 -4.61 5.39 18.37
N THR A 95 -4.32 5.96 19.53
CA THR A 95 -3.31 5.45 20.45
C THR A 95 -3.64 4.02 20.88
N ARG A 96 -4.88 3.77 21.31
CA ARG A 96 -5.37 2.43 21.71
C ARG A 96 -5.29 1.44 20.56
N ASN A 97 -5.73 1.83 19.35
CA ASN A 97 -5.71 0.96 18.19
C ASN A 97 -4.27 0.62 17.75
N LEU A 98 -3.37 1.61 17.72
CA LEU A 98 -1.95 1.41 17.41
C LEU A 98 -1.28 0.50 18.45
N GLN A 99 -1.58 0.69 19.74
CA GLN A 99 -1.08 -0.18 20.81
C GLN A 99 -1.59 -1.62 20.68
N ALA A 100 -2.87 -1.80 20.32
CA ALA A 100 -3.44 -3.13 20.09
C ALA A 100 -2.76 -3.85 18.91
N VAL A 101 -2.57 -3.15 17.78
CA VAL A 101 -1.87 -3.70 16.62
C VAL A 101 -0.41 -4.03 16.96
N ASN A 102 0.32 -3.13 17.61
CA ASN A 102 1.71 -3.35 17.99
C ASN A 102 1.87 -4.51 19.00
N THR A 103 0.93 -4.65 19.95
CA THR A 103 0.90 -5.80 20.87
C THR A 103 0.74 -7.11 20.10
N ARG A 104 -0.15 -7.16 19.11
CA ARG A 104 -0.35 -8.36 18.27
C ARG A 104 0.86 -8.65 17.39
N ILE A 105 1.52 -7.63 16.85
CA ILE A 105 2.80 -7.77 16.13
C ILE A 105 3.86 -8.37 17.06
N GLY A 106 4.00 -7.83 18.28
CA GLY A 106 4.95 -8.34 19.28
C GLY A 106 4.71 -9.80 19.65
N ALA A 107 3.44 -10.17 19.87
CA ALA A 107 3.07 -11.57 20.14
C ALA A 107 3.36 -12.49 18.94
N ALA A 108 3.12 -12.03 17.70
CA ALA A 108 3.45 -12.80 16.50
C ALA A 108 4.96 -12.98 16.31
N LEU A 109 5.76 -11.93 16.59
CA LEU A 109 7.23 -12.01 16.60
C LEU A 109 7.73 -13.03 17.63
N GLN A 110 7.22 -12.97 18.86
CA GLN A 110 7.57 -13.92 19.91
C GLN A 110 7.26 -15.37 19.52
N ARG A 111 6.05 -15.64 19.00
CA ARG A 111 5.68 -16.99 18.52
C ARG A 111 6.56 -17.47 17.36
N ALA A 112 7.05 -16.56 16.53
CA ALA A 112 7.96 -16.85 15.42
C ALA A 112 9.43 -16.94 15.84
N GLY A 113 9.77 -16.72 17.12
CA GLY A 113 11.16 -16.69 17.60
C GLY A 113 11.98 -15.53 17.01
N ARG A 114 11.34 -14.40 16.73
CA ARG A 114 11.95 -13.22 16.09
C ARG A 114 12.09 -12.05 17.05
N GLU A 115 13.08 -11.19 16.81
CA GLU A 115 13.39 -10.08 17.71
C GLU A 115 12.34 -8.96 17.64
N PRO A 116 12.07 -8.26 18.77
CA PRO A 116 11.27 -7.05 18.77
C PRO A 116 11.85 -5.99 17.83
N GLY A 117 10.98 -5.38 17.01
CA GLY A 117 11.38 -4.30 16.09
C GLY A 117 11.81 -4.76 14.69
N GLU A 118 11.84 -6.07 14.40
CA GLU A 118 12.09 -6.57 13.04
C GLU A 118 10.97 -6.26 12.04
N VAL A 119 9.77 -5.95 12.54
CA VAL A 119 8.59 -5.65 11.73
C VAL A 119 8.15 -4.22 11.98
N ARG A 120 8.13 -3.40 10.92
CA ARG A 120 7.50 -2.08 10.97
C ARG A 120 6.01 -2.17 10.65
N LEU A 121 5.23 -1.32 11.29
CA LEU A 121 3.82 -1.09 10.97
C LEU A 121 3.71 0.06 9.97
N LEU A 122 3.03 -0.15 8.84
CA LEU A 122 2.62 0.90 7.90
C LEU A 122 1.10 1.12 8.01
N PRO A 123 0.65 2.23 8.63
CA PRO A 123 -0.76 2.61 8.65
C PRO A 123 -1.27 2.92 7.23
N VAL A 124 -2.27 2.19 6.76
CA VAL A 124 -2.87 2.39 5.43
C VAL A 124 -4.08 3.30 5.55
N SER A 125 -3.97 4.51 5.01
CA SER A 125 -4.91 5.62 5.19
C SER A 125 -5.79 5.91 3.97
N LYS A 126 -5.78 5.03 2.96
CA LYS A 126 -6.67 5.17 1.80
C LYS A 126 -8.11 5.40 2.26
N THR A 127 -8.81 6.34 1.64
CA THR A 127 -10.19 6.73 1.97
C THR A 127 -10.41 7.38 3.35
N VAL A 128 -9.34 7.61 4.13
CA VAL A 128 -9.43 8.32 5.42
C VAL A 128 -9.24 9.82 5.22
N ASP A 129 -10.12 10.62 5.82
CA ASP A 129 -10.10 12.08 5.73
C ASP A 129 -8.90 12.71 6.43
N GLU A 130 -8.47 13.86 5.92
CA GLU A 130 -7.26 14.58 6.36
C GLU A 130 -7.32 14.98 7.84
N ASP A 131 -8.48 15.40 8.35
CA ASP A 131 -8.66 15.72 9.77
C ASP A 131 -8.37 14.51 10.67
N ARG A 132 -8.79 13.32 10.25
CA ARG A 132 -8.50 12.09 10.99
C ARG A 132 -7.02 11.71 10.91
N LEU A 133 -6.35 12.02 9.81
CA LEU A 133 -4.90 11.82 9.69
C LEU A 133 -4.11 12.78 10.58
N ARG A 134 -4.60 14.01 10.80
CA ARG A 134 -4.02 14.93 11.80
C ARG A 134 -4.08 14.33 13.20
N VAL A 135 -5.22 13.76 13.58
CA VAL A 135 -5.38 13.09 14.87
C VAL A 135 -4.50 11.83 14.97
N ALA A 136 -4.42 11.02 13.91
CA ALA A 136 -3.55 9.85 13.88
C ALA A 136 -2.05 10.23 13.97
N ALA A 137 -1.64 11.32 13.33
CA ALA A 137 -0.29 11.85 13.45
C ALA A 137 0.01 12.33 14.87
N ALA A 138 -0.95 13.01 15.53
CA ALA A 138 -0.84 13.39 16.95
C ALA A 138 -0.76 12.17 17.88
N ALA A 139 -1.33 11.02 17.49
CA ALA A 139 -1.20 9.74 18.18
C ALA A 139 0.13 8.99 17.87
N GLY A 140 1.02 9.57 17.05
CA GLY A 140 2.36 9.05 16.79
C GLY A 140 2.57 8.40 15.43
N CYS A 141 1.60 8.45 14.51
CA CYS A 141 1.85 8.03 13.13
C CYS A 141 2.79 9.01 12.42
N THR A 142 3.91 8.52 11.92
CA THR A 142 4.91 9.32 11.17
C THR A 142 4.95 8.98 9.68
N MET A 143 4.23 7.94 9.25
CA MET A 143 4.14 7.55 7.85
C MET A 143 2.75 7.01 7.54
N PHE A 144 2.27 7.29 6.33
CA PHE A 144 0.98 6.82 5.83
C PHE A 144 1.12 6.12 4.48
N GLY A 145 0.38 5.01 4.32
CA GLY A 145 0.28 4.23 3.09
C GLY A 145 -0.96 4.58 2.28
N GLU A 146 -0.79 4.94 1.02
CA GLU A 146 -1.87 5.33 0.11
C GLU A 146 -1.88 4.52 -1.19
N ASN A 147 -3.08 4.14 -1.64
CA ASN A 147 -3.25 3.34 -2.87
C ASN A 147 -3.28 4.21 -4.13
N LYS A 148 -3.83 5.44 -4.06
CA LYS A 148 -4.03 6.30 -5.22
C LYS A 148 -3.09 7.50 -5.16
N VAL A 149 -2.25 7.68 -6.18
CA VAL A 149 -1.26 8.77 -6.26
C VAL A 149 -1.89 10.14 -6.06
N GLN A 150 -3.06 10.40 -6.66
CA GLN A 150 -3.73 11.69 -6.55
C GLN A 150 -4.26 11.96 -5.14
N GLU A 151 -4.74 10.93 -4.44
CA GLU A 151 -5.17 11.04 -3.05
C GLU A 151 -3.96 11.33 -2.14
N ALA A 152 -2.88 10.58 -2.31
CA ALA A 152 -1.63 10.78 -1.59
C ALA A 152 -1.06 12.19 -1.82
N MET A 153 -1.03 12.66 -3.07
CA MET A 153 -0.52 13.99 -3.40
C MET A 153 -1.36 15.11 -2.79
N ARG A 154 -2.70 14.97 -2.80
CA ARG A 154 -3.59 15.94 -2.16
C ARG A 154 -3.34 15.99 -0.66
N LYS A 155 -3.32 14.83 0.01
CA LYS A 155 -3.08 14.75 1.45
C LYS A 155 -1.70 15.28 1.83
N TRP A 156 -0.66 14.94 1.06
CA TRP A 156 0.68 15.47 1.26
C TRP A 156 0.73 17.00 1.21
N ARG A 157 0.03 17.64 0.26
CA ARG A 157 -0.06 19.10 0.17
C ARG A 157 -0.82 19.70 1.35
N ASN A 158 -1.98 19.15 1.67
CA ASN A 158 -2.88 19.68 2.70
C ASN A 158 -2.40 19.43 4.13
N LEU A 159 -1.53 18.43 4.32
CA LEU A 159 -0.89 18.08 5.59
C LEU A 159 0.60 18.45 5.59
N SER A 160 0.98 19.44 4.77
CA SER A 160 2.38 19.88 4.64
C SER A 160 2.92 20.60 5.87
N ASP A 161 2.08 20.92 6.84
CA ASP A 161 2.46 21.39 8.17
C ASP A 161 2.84 20.24 9.13
N LEU A 162 2.52 18.99 8.79
CA LEU A 162 2.90 17.81 9.58
C LEU A 162 4.25 17.22 9.14
N ASP A 163 4.96 16.62 10.10
CA ASP A 163 6.16 15.81 9.87
C ASP A 163 5.79 14.34 9.63
N VAL A 164 5.08 14.10 8.51
CA VAL A 164 4.68 12.75 8.09
C VAL A 164 5.19 12.44 6.69
N GLU A 165 5.63 11.20 6.52
CA GLU A 165 6.08 10.64 5.25
C GLU A 165 4.98 9.85 4.55
N TRP A 166 5.15 9.65 3.24
CA TRP A 166 4.15 8.97 2.41
C TRP A 166 4.75 7.79 1.67
N SER A 167 4.08 6.63 1.83
CA SER A 167 4.32 5.42 1.08
C SER A 167 3.20 5.21 0.06
N VAL A 168 3.55 5.15 -1.22
CA VAL A 168 2.61 4.81 -2.27
C VAL A 168 2.64 3.30 -2.48
N ILE A 169 1.53 2.63 -2.19
CA ILE A 169 1.43 1.15 -2.17
C ILE A 169 0.50 0.58 -3.24
N GLY A 170 -0.09 1.43 -4.09
CA GLY A 170 -0.91 1.03 -5.22
C GLY A 170 -0.20 1.21 -6.56
N HIS A 171 -0.74 0.57 -7.59
CA HIS A 171 -0.17 0.55 -8.94
C HIS A 171 0.09 1.95 -9.50
N LEU A 172 1.23 2.12 -10.19
CA LEU A 172 1.67 3.38 -10.74
C LEU A 172 1.47 3.44 -12.25
N GLN A 173 0.52 4.28 -12.67
CA GLN A 173 0.46 4.72 -14.07
C GLN A 173 1.68 5.59 -14.39
N THR A 174 2.38 5.31 -15.49
CA THR A 174 3.65 5.98 -15.84
C THR A 174 3.53 7.51 -15.92
N ASN A 175 2.38 8.05 -16.35
CA ASN A 175 2.12 9.49 -16.40
C ASN A 175 2.02 10.16 -15.01
N LYS A 176 1.85 9.38 -13.95
CA LYS A 176 1.83 9.83 -12.55
C LYS A 176 3.17 9.70 -11.84
N ALA A 177 4.20 9.17 -12.51
CA ALA A 177 5.55 9.06 -11.93
C ALA A 177 6.12 10.43 -11.49
N LYS A 178 5.75 11.51 -12.19
CA LYS A 178 6.13 12.88 -11.78
C LYS A 178 5.57 13.25 -10.41
N ASP A 179 4.35 12.81 -10.10
CA ASP A 179 3.66 13.17 -8.86
C ASP A 179 4.29 12.38 -7.71
N VAL A 180 4.48 11.07 -7.88
CA VAL A 180 5.16 10.21 -6.89
C VAL A 180 6.58 10.73 -6.60
N ALA A 181 7.34 11.08 -7.64
CA ALA A 181 8.70 11.59 -7.51
C ALA A 181 8.79 12.94 -6.77
N GLU A 182 7.70 13.72 -6.66
CA GLU A 182 7.69 15.01 -5.95
C GLU A 182 7.63 14.83 -4.43
N PHE A 183 6.90 13.83 -3.92
CA PHE A 183 6.58 13.75 -2.49
C PHE A 183 6.82 12.41 -1.80
N ALA A 184 6.80 11.29 -2.53
CA ALA A 184 6.88 9.98 -1.88
C ALA A 184 8.23 9.81 -1.18
N ALA A 185 8.19 9.23 0.02
CA ALA A 185 9.37 8.71 0.69
C ALA A 185 9.63 7.25 0.28
N GLU A 186 8.55 6.54 -0.05
CA GLU A 186 8.58 5.12 -0.39
C GLU A 186 7.55 4.78 -1.48
N PHE A 187 7.88 3.86 -2.37
CA PHE A 187 6.96 3.30 -3.36
C PHE A 187 7.04 1.77 -3.37
N GLN A 188 5.95 1.09 -3.02
CA GLN A 188 5.98 -0.37 -2.82
C GLN A 188 5.37 -1.20 -3.97
N ALA A 189 4.94 -0.56 -5.05
CA ALA A 189 4.21 -1.21 -6.15
C ALA A 189 4.99 -1.19 -7.48
N LEU A 190 6.32 -1.30 -7.45
CA LEU A 190 7.13 -1.31 -8.66
C LEU A 190 7.06 -2.67 -9.34
N ASP A 191 6.40 -2.74 -10.50
CA ASP A 191 6.13 -4.01 -11.20
C ASP A 191 6.51 -4.00 -12.68
N ASN A 192 7.12 -2.92 -13.19
CA ASN A 192 7.50 -2.86 -14.61
C ASN A 192 8.64 -1.87 -14.93
N PRO A 193 9.42 -2.12 -16.01
CA PRO A 193 10.53 -1.25 -16.43
C PRO A 193 10.12 0.18 -16.80
N ARG A 194 8.93 0.39 -17.38
CA ARG A 194 8.48 1.73 -17.80
C ARG A 194 8.26 2.63 -16.59
N ALA A 195 7.69 2.10 -15.51
CA ALA A 195 7.52 2.80 -14.24
C ALA A 195 8.89 3.10 -13.59
N ALA A 196 9.82 2.14 -13.59
CA ALA A 196 11.17 2.33 -13.05
C ALA A 196 11.90 3.48 -13.77
N ALA A 197 11.98 3.42 -15.10
CA ALA A 197 12.63 4.45 -15.91
C ALA A 197 11.97 5.83 -15.77
N ALA A 198 10.63 5.87 -15.67
CA ALA A 198 9.91 7.12 -15.50
C ALA A 198 10.14 7.75 -14.11
N LEU A 199 10.16 6.95 -13.04
CA LEU A 199 10.47 7.42 -11.69
C LEU A 199 11.91 7.90 -11.60
N ASP A 200 12.86 7.10 -12.06
CA ASP A 200 14.28 7.41 -12.01
C ASP A 200 14.60 8.76 -12.69
N ARG A 201 14.15 8.96 -13.93
CA ARG A 201 14.32 10.22 -14.65
C ARG A 201 13.74 11.42 -13.88
N ARG A 202 12.58 11.26 -13.24
CA ARG A 202 11.91 12.35 -12.50
C ARG A 202 12.63 12.66 -11.20
N LEU A 203 13.09 11.62 -10.49
CA LEU A 203 13.84 11.75 -9.24
C LEU A 203 15.23 12.37 -9.48
N GLN A 204 15.94 11.95 -10.53
CA GLN A 204 17.21 12.55 -10.93
C GLN A 204 17.06 14.05 -11.23
N ALA A 205 16.02 14.44 -11.98
CA ALA A 205 15.73 15.85 -12.25
C ALA A 205 15.44 16.68 -10.98
N LEU A 206 15.01 16.03 -9.90
CA LEU A 206 14.74 16.66 -8.60
C LEU A 206 15.92 16.51 -7.62
N GLY A 207 17.01 15.83 -7.99
CA GLY A 207 18.09 15.50 -7.06
C GLY A 207 17.66 14.61 -5.90
N ARG A 208 16.58 13.84 -6.07
CA ARG A 208 16.00 12.97 -5.04
C ARG A 208 16.30 11.51 -5.32
N GLN A 209 16.15 10.70 -4.28
CA GLN A 209 16.16 9.24 -4.37
C GLN A 209 14.94 8.69 -3.63
N LEU A 210 14.43 7.55 -4.09
CA LEU A 210 13.21 6.94 -3.58
C LEU A 210 13.47 5.50 -3.12
N ASP A 211 13.00 5.16 -1.92
CA ASP A 211 12.96 3.76 -1.47
C ASP A 211 11.87 3.02 -2.25
N VAL A 212 12.23 1.91 -2.90
CA VAL A 212 11.30 1.13 -3.71
C VAL A 212 11.24 -0.33 -3.30
N TYR A 213 10.05 -0.92 -3.43
CA TYR A 213 9.84 -2.36 -3.35
C TYR A 213 9.28 -2.88 -4.67
N VAL A 214 9.78 -4.04 -5.09
CA VAL A 214 9.27 -4.74 -6.27
C VAL A 214 8.03 -5.53 -5.90
N GLN A 215 6.92 -5.29 -6.58
CA GLN A 215 5.68 -6.00 -6.34
C GLN A 215 5.65 -7.31 -7.12
N VAL A 216 5.34 -8.40 -6.42
CA VAL A 216 5.23 -9.75 -6.98
C VAL A 216 3.80 -10.24 -6.85
N ASN A 217 3.23 -10.79 -7.91
CA ASN A 217 1.96 -11.50 -7.85
C ASN A 217 2.21 -12.94 -7.40
N THR A 218 2.18 -13.16 -6.09
CA THR A 218 2.36 -14.51 -5.51
C THR A 218 1.06 -15.32 -5.47
N SER A 219 -0.07 -14.71 -5.80
CA SER A 219 -1.39 -15.38 -5.76
C SER A 219 -1.75 -16.10 -7.06
N GLY A 220 -1.10 -15.75 -8.18
CA GLY A 220 -1.42 -16.29 -9.50
C GLY A 220 -2.72 -15.76 -10.11
N GLU A 221 -3.45 -14.88 -9.42
CA GLU A 221 -4.67 -14.27 -9.92
C GLU A 221 -4.33 -13.20 -10.98
N GLU A 222 -4.80 -13.38 -12.23
CA GLU A 222 -4.53 -12.47 -13.36
C GLU A 222 -5.02 -11.03 -13.10
N SER A 223 -6.02 -10.87 -12.24
CA SER A 223 -6.59 -9.58 -11.85
C SER A 223 -5.65 -8.75 -10.96
N LYS A 224 -4.57 -9.33 -10.42
CA LYS A 224 -3.65 -8.63 -9.51
C LYS A 224 -2.38 -8.12 -10.21
N TYR A 225 -2.01 -6.90 -9.84
CA TYR A 225 -0.73 -6.31 -10.22
C TYR A 225 0.46 -7.01 -9.56
N GLY A 226 1.63 -6.84 -10.18
CA GLY A 226 2.88 -7.45 -9.76
C GLY A 226 3.49 -8.32 -10.85
N LEU A 227 4.80 -8.50 -10.77
CA LEU A 227 5.53 -9.42 -11.63
C LEU A 227 5.14 -10.87 -11.35
N ALA A 228 5.16 -11.71 -12.38
CA ALA A 228 5.18 -13.15 -12.17
C ALA A 228 6.47 -13.53 -11.41
N PRO A 229 6.47 -14.58 -10.58
CA PRO A 229 7.65 -15.01 -9.81
C PRO A 229 8.92 -15.16 -10.66
N ASP A 230 8.78 -15.74 -11.86
CA ASP A 230 9.91 -16.00 -12.77
C ASP A 230 10.51 -14.72 -13.36
N ASP A 231 9.76 -13.62 -13.40
CA ASP A 231 10.21 -12.33 -13.92
C ASP A 231 10.92 -11.46 -12.87
N VAL A 232 10.85 -11.83 -11.58
CA VAL A 232 11.37 -11.00 -10.48
C VAL A 232 12.89 -10.84 -10.57
N ILE A 233 13.64 -11.95 -10.67
CA ILE A 233 15.10 -11.91 -10.74
C ILE A 233 15.58 -11.21 -12.03
N PRO A 234 15.05 -11.52 -13.23
CA PRO A 234 15.35 -10.75 -14.44
C PRO A 234 15.11 -9.25 -14.28
N PHE A 235 13.98 -8.85 -13.68
CA PHE A 235 13.68 -7.44 -13.47
C PHE A 235 14.64 -6.76 -12.50
N LEU A 236 14.93 -7.40 -11.36
CA LEU A 236 15.87 -6.89 -10.36
C LEU A 236 17.27 -6.64 -10.96
N LYS A 237 17.75 -7.50 -11.86
CA LYS A 237 19.02 -7.31 -12.58
C LYS A 237 19.08 -6.04 -13.42
N THR A 238 17.93 -5.48 -13.80
CA THR A 238 17.87 -4.21 -14.55
C THR A 238 17.93 -2.99 -13.65
N LEU A 239 17.58 -3.13 -12.36
CA LEU A 239 17.41 -1.99 -11.46
C LEU A 239 18.68 -1.21 -11.10
N PRO A 240 19.90 -1.79 -11.10
CA PRO A 240 21.12 -1.01 -10.87
C PRO A 240 21.35 0.15 -11.85
N ALA A 241 20.73 0.11 -13.04
CA ALA A 241 20.79 1.22 -13.99
C ALA A 241 19.99 2.46 -13.55
N TYR A 242 19.04 2.31 -12.62
CA TYR A 242 18.19 3.39 -12.12
C TYR A 242 18.71 3.93 -10.79
N THR A 243 19.75 4.75 -10.87
CA THR A 243 20.51 5.25 -9.70
C THR A 243 19.71 6.05 -8.67
N ALA A 244 18.53 6.58 -9.05
CA ALA A 244 17.65 7.27 -8.11
C ALA A 244 16.69 6.34 -7.35
N LEU A 245 16.64 5.05 -7.69
CA LEU A 245 15.82 4.05 -7.03
C LEU A 245 16.66 3.21 -6.07
N ARG A 246 16.30 3.23 -4.78
CA ARG A 246 16.93 2.38 -3.77
C ARG A 246 16.06 1.17 -3.52
N VAL A 247 16.43 0.04 -4.12
CA VAL A 247 15.69 -1.21 -3.96
C VAL A 247 15.83 -1.72 -2.53
N ARG A 248 14.74 -1.64 -1.76
CA ARG A 248 14.70 -2.05 -0.35
C ARG A 248 14.28 -3.50 -0.20
N GLY A 249 13.33 -3.96 -1.02
CA GLY A 249 12.67 -5.22 -0.75
C GLY A 249 11.67 -5.65 -1.80
N LEU A 250 10.92 -6.70 -1.46
CA LEU A 250 9.79 -7.18 -2.24
C LEU A 250 8.48 -6.86 -1.52
N MET A 251 7.41 -6.74 -2.29
CA MET A 251 6.06 -6.53 -1.80
C MET A 251 5.11 -7.54 -2.42
N THR A 252 4.15 -8.04 -1.66
CA THR A 252 3.02 -8.78 -2.24
C THR A 252 1.69 -8.50 -1.54
N ILE A 253 0.62 -8.79 -2.26
CA ILE A 253 -0.74 -8.95 -1.76
C ILE A 253 -1.11 -10.40 -2.00
N ALA A 254 -1.24 -11.18 -0.92
CA ALA A 254 -1.59 -12.60 -1.00
C ALA A 254 -2.99 -12.82 -1.60
N VAL A 255 -3.31 -14.08 -1.88
CA VAL A 255 -4.68 -14.50 -2.23
C VAL A 255 -5.67 -13.98 -1.18
N PHE A 256 -6.82 -13.46 -1.63
CA PHE A 256 -7.84 -12.99 -0.71
C PHE A 256 -8.60 -14.20 -0.16
N SER A 257 -8.12 -14.71 0.97
CA SER A 257 -8.69 -15.89 1.62
C SER A 257 -8.47 -15.82 3.13
N THR A 258 -9.40 -16.35 3.90
CA THR A 258 -9.24 -16.57 5.35
C THR A 258 -8.52 -17.89 5.65
N ASP A 259 -8.30 -18.74 4.64
CA ASP A 259 -7.64 -20.03 4.78
C ASP A 259 -6.11 -19.87 4.84
N PRO A 260 -5.47 -20.13 5.99
CA PRO A 260 -4.02 -20.03 6.12
C PRO A 260 -3.26 -20.92 5.13
N GLU A 261 -3.81 -22.07 4.73
CA GLU A 261 -3.15 -22.99 3.79
C GLU A 261 -3.09 -22.43 2.37
N ARG A 262 -3.98 -21.48 2.03
CA ARG A 262 -3.95 -20.75 0.75
C ARG A 262 -3.08 -19.49 0.84
N VAL A 263 -3.08 -18.80 1.98
CA VAL A 263 -2.35 -17.55 2.17
C VAL A 263 -0.86 -17.79 2.40
N ARG A 264 -0.50 -18.78 3.23
CA ARG A 264 0.89 -19.04 3.63
C ARG A 264 1.84 -19.31 2.46
N PRO A 265 1.47 -20.09 1.42
CA PRO A 265 2.33 -20.28 0.25
C PRO A 265 2.72 -18.97 -0.46
N CYS A 266 1.82 -17.97 -0.47
CA CYS A 266 2.12 -16.65 -1.06
C CYS A 266 3.31 -15.98 -0.34
N PHE A 267 3.29 -15.95 1.00
CA PHE A 267 4.36 -15.32 1.78
C PHE A 267 5.66 -16.11 1.73
N ARG A 268 5.58 -17.45 1.75
CA ARG A 268 6.76 -18.32 1.56
C ARG A 268 7.43 -18.08 0.21
N LEU A 269 6.64 -17.99 -0.86
CA LEU A 269 7.14 -17.70 -2.19
C LEU A 269 7.88 -16.34 -2.24
N LEU A 270 7.28 -15.29 -1.67
CA LEU A 270 7.94 -13.98 -1.62
C LEU A 270 9.27 -14.03 -0.85
N ARG A 271 9.31 -14.75 0.28
CA ARG A 271 10.54 -14.94 1.07
C ARG A 271 11.62 -15.65 0.25
N SER A 272 11.28 -16.75 -0.42
CA SER A 272 12.23 -17.51 -1.24
C SER A 272 12.82 -16.66 -2.38
N LEU A 273 11.99 -15.86 -3.06
CA LEU A 273 12.45 -14.93 -4.09
C LEU A 273 13.38 -13.85 -3.53
N ARG A 274 13.08 -13.34 -2.32
CA ARG A 274 13.94 -12.38 -1.63
C ARG A 274 15.28 -13.00 -1.27
N ASP A 275 15.28 -14.22 -0.74
CA ASP A 275 16.52 -14.93 -0.36
C ASP A 275 17.41 -15.16 -1.60
N GLN A 276 16.82 -15.64 -2.70
CA GLN A 276 17.53 -15.76 -3.99
C GLN A 276 18.09 -14.42 -4.48
N ALA A 277 17.33 -13.33 -4.38
CA ALA A 277 17.78 -12.01 -4.78
C ALA A 277 18.91 -11.46 -3.87
N ARG A 278 18.94 -11.83 -2.58
CA ARG A 278 20.04 -11.49 -1.66
C ARG A 278 21.32 -12.24 -2.01
N ASP A 279 21.22 -13.53 -2.32
CA ASP A 279 22.38 -14.35 -2.74
C ASP A 279 23.05 -13.81 -4.00
N LEU A 280 22.29 -13.10 -4.84
CA LEU A 280 22.75 -12.43 -6.06
C LEU A 280 23.13 -10.95 -5.85
N ASP A 281 23.04 -10.42 -4.63
CA ASP A 281 23.27 -9.01 -4.28
C ASP A 281 22.40 -8.01 -5.10
N LEU A 282 21.16 -8.39 -5.39
CA LEU A 282 20.24 -7.60 -6.21
C LEU A 282 19.23 -6.78 -5.39
N ILE A 283 19.18 -6.98 -4.08
CA ILE A 283 18.13 -6.41 -3.22
C ILE A 283 18.73 -5.99 -1.89
N GLY A 284 18.79 -4.68 -1.63
CA GLY A 284 19.64 -4.11 -0.56
C GLY A 284 19.49 -4.79 0.81
N PRO A 285 18.63 -4.31 1.72
CA PRO A 285 18.36 -5.01 2.98
C PRO A 285 17.46 -6.24 2.78
N GLY A 286 16.82 -6.42 1.62
CA GLY A 286 15.88 -7.51 1.35
C GLY A 286 14.67 -7.52 2.28
N GLU A 287 14.05 -6.35 2.48
CA GLU A 287 12.83 -6.19 3.26
C GLU A 287 11.64 -6.91 2.58
N LEU A 288 10.64 -7.31 3.35
CA LEU A 288 9.43 -8.00 2.87
C LEU A 288 8.19 -7.23 3.33
N SER A 289 7.56 -6.51 2.42
CA SER A 289 6.27 -5.86 2.66
C SER A 289 5.14 -6.83 2.33
N MET A 290 4.61 -7.49 3.36
CA MET A 290 3.53 -8.45 3.22
C MET A 290 2.75 -8.60 4.53
N GLY A 291 1.45 -8.89 4.41
CA GLY A 291 0.52 -8.93 5.53
C GLY A 291 -0.31 -7.64 5.68
N MET A 292 -1.60 -7.82 5.89
CA MET A 292 -2.65 -6.83 6.11
C MET A 292 -3.49 -7.23 7.33
N SER A 293 -4.51 -6.44 7.69
CA SER A 293 -5.29 -6.62 8.93
C SER A 293 -5.75 -8.06 9.23
N GLY A 294 -6.02 -8.88 8.20
CA GLY A 294 -6.51 -10.25 8.35
C GLY A 294 -5.43 -11.33 8.44
N ASP A 295 -4.20 -11.06 8.00
CA ASP A 295 -3.18 -12.09 7.78
C ASP A 295 -1.76 -11.66 8.21
N TYR A 296 -1.58 -10.47 8.80
CA TYR A 296 -0.24 -9.98 9.15
C TYR A 296 0.48 -10.86 10.18
N GLU A 297 -0.22 -11.53 11.09
CA GLU A 297 0.42 -12.45 12.06
C GLU A 297 1.03 -13.67 11.34
N LEU A 298 0.32 -14.17 10.32
CA LEU A 298 0.81 -15.23 9.44
C LEU A 298 1.99 -14.73 8.59
N ALA A 299 1.91 -13.51 8.06
CA ALA A 299 3.00 -12.89 7.30
C ALA A 299 4.26 -12.69 8.15
N ILE A 300 4.12 -12.32 9.42
CA ILE A 300 5.24 -12.19 10.37
C ILE A 300 5.91 -13.54 10.61
N ALA A 301 5.12 -14.61 10.80
CA ALA A 301 5.65 -15.96 10.93
C ALA A 301 6.42 -16.42 9.68
N GLU A 302 6.05 -15.92 8.50
CA GLU A 302 6.75 -16.20 7.24
C GLU A 302 7.85 -15.19 6.88
N GLY A 303 8.19 -14.26 7.78
CA GLY A 303 9.36 -13.39 7.64
C GLY A 303 9.09 -11.97 7.17
N SER A 304 7.84 -11.47 7.23
CA SER A 304 7.51 -10.08 6.93
C SER A 304 8.39 -9.11 7.74
N THR A 305 8.77 -7.99 7.14
CA THR A 305 9.45 -6.87 7.82
C THR A 305 8.63 -5.58 7.78
N CYS A 306 7.52 -5.57 7.02
CA CYS A 306 6.59 -4.46 6.94
C CYS A 306 5.16 -5.01 6.77
N VAL A 307 4.29 -4.72 7.74
CA VAL A 307 2.86 -5.08 7.68
C VAL A 307 2.02 -3.83 7.43
N ARG A 308 1.01 -3.94 6.56
CA ARG A 308 0.22 -2.81 6.06
C ARG A 308 -1.20 -2.86 6.61
N VAL A 309 -1.49 -2.07 7.64
CA VAL A 309 -2.73 -2.21 8.41
C VAL A 309 -3.60 -0.98 8.25
N GLY A 310 -4.86 -1.17 7.84
CA GLY A 310 -5.83 -0.09 7.66
C GLY A 310 -6.95 -0.17 8.70
N GLN A 311 -7.87 -1.12 8.51
CA GLN A 311 -9.11 -1.23 9.31
C GLN A 311 -8.87 -1.33 10.81
N ALA A 312 -7.83 -2.04 11.26
CA ALA A 312 -7.52 -2.15 12.69
C ALA A 312 -7.03 -0.83 13.32
N ILE A 313 -6.62 0.15 12.51
CA ILE A 313 -6.18 1.48 12.96
C ILE A 313 -7.31 2.50 12.79
N PHE A 314 -7.89 2.56 11.60
CA PHE A 314 -8.84 3.62 11.20
C PHE A 314 -10.32 3.19 11.29
N GLY A 315 -10.63 1.95 11.62
CA GLY A 315 -12.00 1.43 11.65
C GLY A 315 -12.49 0.83 10.34
N ALA A 316 -13.71 0.33 10.35
CA ALA A 316 -14.36 -0.28 9.18
C ALA A 316 -14.41 0.67 7.97
N ARG A 317 -14.37 0.09 6.77
CA ARG A 317 -14.44 0.84 5.52
C ARG A 317 -15.90 1.12 5.17
N PRO A 318 -16.20 2.23 4.48
CA PRO A 318 -17.53 2.45 3.90
C PRO A 318 -17.85 1.47 2.76
N THR A 319 -16.82 0.99 2.06
CA THR A 319 -16.92 0.12 0.87
C THR A 319 -16.40 -1.30 1.15
N PRO A 320 -17.14 -2.36 0.76
CA PRO A 320 -16.71 -3.75 0.92
C PRO A 320 -15.43 -4.10 0.14
N ASP A 321 -14.76 -5.19 0.54
CA ASP A 321 -13.57 -5.71 -0.16
C ASP A 321 -13.81 -6.06 -1.63
N SER A 322 -15.02 -6.56 -1.94
CA SER A 322 -15.43 -6.99 -3.28
C SER A 322 -15.35 -5.89 -4.34
N GLN A 323 -15.38 -4.62 -3.94
CA GLN A 323 -15.25 -3.49 -4.87
C GLN A 323 -13.81 -3.26 -5.34
N TYR A 324 -12.82 -3.71 -4.56
CA TYR A 324 -11.39 -3.63 -4.92
C TYR A 324 -10.88 -4.95 -5.48
N TRP A 325 -11.56 -6.05 -5.14
CA TRP A 325 -11.26 -7.41 -5.56
C TRP A 325 -12.56 -8.05 -6.06
N PRO A 326 -13.00 -7.77 -7.30
CA PRO A 326 -14.14 -8.48 -7.85
C PRO A 326 -13.76 -9.96 -7.93
N GLY A 327 -14.39 -10.78 -7.08
CA GLY A 327 -14.27 -12.23 -7.19
C GLY A 327 -14.84 -12.67 -8.54
N ASN A 328 -14.19 -13.64 -9.17
CA ASN A 328 -14.82 -14.43 -10.23
C ASN A 328 -15.88 -15.35 -9.62
#